data_AF-A0A916QP79-F1
#
_entry.id   AF-A0A916QP79-F1
#
_cell.length_a   1.000
_cell.length_b   1.000
_cell.length_c   1.000
_cell.angle_alpha   90.00
_cell.angle_beta   90.00
_cell.angle_gamma   90.00
#
_symmetry.space_group_name_H-M   'P 1'
#
loop_
_entity.id
_entity.type
_entity.pdbx_description
1 polymer ?
#
loop_
_entity_poly.entity_id
_entity_poly.type
_entity_poly.pdbx_seq_one_letter_code
_entity_poly.pdbx_strand_id
1 'polypeptide(L)' 'MTFPLFSQVQLTQDIPEFNLKKGSIGVIVEYYPMSQGEDGYSVEGLIAQDTVEVAESQIQFIKVEQIQEK' A
#
# COMPACT_ATOMS: atom_id res chain seq x y z
N MET A 1 8.80 -9.79 1.81
CA MET A 1 7.74 -10.63 2.43
C MET A 1 6.48 -10.18 1.74
N THR A 2 5.78 -11.05 1.01
CA THR A 2 4.64 -10.60 0.22
C THR A 2 3.51 -10.10 1.11
N PHE A 3 2.95 -8.95 0.76
CA PHE A 3 1.78 -8.41 1.45
C PHE A 3 0.50 -9.09 0.92
N PRO A 4 -0.30 -9.79 1.76
CA PRO A 4 -1.64 -10.25 1.39
C PRO A 4 -2.55 -9.15 0.82
N LEU A 5 -3.31 -9.50 -0.23
CA LEU A 5 -4.38 -8.66 -0.77
C LEU A 5 -5.38 -8.28 0.33
N PHE A 6 -5.96 -7.10 0.17
CA PHE A 6 -6.91 -6.46 1.09
C PHE A 6 -6.36 -6.14 2.48
N SER A 7 -5.03 -6.18 2.63
CA SER A 7 -4.38 -5.69 3.84
C SER A 7 -4.17 -4.19 3.78
N GLN A 8 -4.30 -3.53 4.94
CA GLN A 8 -3.91 -2.13 5.06
C GLN A 8 -2.38 -2.00 5.16
N VAL A 9 -1.87 -1.02 4.42
CA VAL A 9 -0.46 -0.65 4.42
C VAL A 9 -0.30 0.86 4.54
N GLN A 10 0.88 1.26 4.98
CA GLN A 10 1.28 2.65 5.09
C GLN A 10 2.47 2.93 4.18
N LEU A 11 2.47 4.09 3.52
CA LEU A 11 3.61 4.55 2.73
C LEU A 11 4.82 4.85 3.64
N THR A 12 5.99 4.33 3.28
CA THR A 12 7.25 4.52 4.02
C THR A 12 7.99 5.79 3.60
N GLN A 13 7.60 6.40 2.48
CA GLN A 13 8.17 7.61 1.89
C GLN A 13 7.10 8.47 1.20
N ASP A 14 7.45 9.73 0.90
CA ASP A 14 6.61 10.61 0.08
C ASP A 14 6.59 10.12 -1.37
N ILE A 15 5.44 10.27 -2.05
CA ILE A 15 5.30 10.04 -3.50
C ILE A 15 4.83 11.35 -4.13
N PRO A 16 5.78 12.21 -4.58
CA PRO A 16 5.46 13.57 -5.01
C PRO A 16 4.52 13.64 -6.22
N GLU A 17 4.60 12.67 -7.12
CA GLU A 17 3.76 12.61 -8.34
C GLU A 17 2.26 12.65 -8.02
N PHE A 18 1.86 11.99 -6.93
CA PHE A 18 0.47 11.93 -6.46
C PHE A 18 0.21 12.86 -5.26
N ASN A 19 1.16 13.73 -4.91
CA ASN A 19 1.13 14.55 -3.70
C ASN A 19 0.88 13.73 -2.41
N LEU A 20 1.38 12.49 -2.36
CA LEU A 20 1.23 11.61 -1.21
C LEU A 20 2.37 11.77 -0.24
N LYS A 21 2.04 11.66 1.04
CA LYS A 21 3.00 11.77 2.14
C LYS A 21 3.32 10.41 2.73
N LYS A 22 4.56 10.28 3.21
CA LYS A 22 4.93 9.22 4.13
C LYS A 22 3.90 9.18 5.25
N GLY A 23 3.41 7.99 5.54
CA GLY A 23 2.38 7.79 6.55
C GLY A 23 0.96 7.65 6.01
N SER A 24 0.70 8.01 4.74
CA SER A 24 -0.60 7.75 4.10
C SER A 24 -0.93 6.26 4.13
N ILE A 25 -2.20 5.95 4.41
CA ILE A 25 -2.69 4.58 4.56
C ILE A 25 -3.56 4.24 3.35
N GLY A 26 -3.37 3.04 2.82
CA GLY A 26 -4.21 2.48 1.77
C GLY A 26 -4.38 0.98 1.92
N VAL A 27 -5.11 0.37 0.99
CA VAL A 27 -5.41 -1.06 0.96
C VAL A 27 -4.85 -1.67 -0.31
N ILE A 28 -4.13 -2.78 -0.19
CA ILE A 28 -3.61 -3.50 -1.35
C ILE A 28 -4.78 -4.18 -2.08
N VAL A 29 -4.88 -3.97 -3.39
CA VAL A 29 -5.91 -4.59 -4.23
C VAL A 29 -5.33 -5.45 -5.35
N GLU A 30 -4.06 -5.25 -5.72
CA GLU A 30 -3.37 -6.08 -6.71
C GLU A 30 -1.88 -6.26 -6.35
N TYR A 31 -1.31 -7.39 -6.79
CA TYR A 31 0.09 -7.76 -6.58
C TYR A 31 0.74 -8.16 -7.92
N TYR A 32 1.88 -7.57 -8.21
CA TYR A 32 2.66 -7.77 -9.44
C TYR A 32 4.00 -8.43 -9.09
N PRO A 33 4.11 -9.77 -9.20
CA PRO A 33 5.37 -10.46 -8.98
C PRO A 33 6.35 -10.13 -10.11
N MET A 34 7.57 -9.73 -9.75
CA MET A 34 8.61 -9.36 -10.71
C MET A 34 9.69 -10.44 -10.79
N SER A 35 9.98 -10.92 -12.00
CA SER A 35 11.06 -11.90 -12.24
C SER A 35 12.46 -11.33 -11.93
N GLN A 36 12.60 -10.00 -11.98
CA GLN A 36 13.81 -9.26 -11.62
C GLN A 36 13.39 -7.93 -10.96
N GLY A 37 13.90 -7.65 -9.77
CA GLY A 37 13.61 -6.43 -9.02
C GLY A 37 12.72 -6.69 -7.80
N GLU A 38 12.13 -5.61 -7.27
CA GLU A 38 11.14 -5.67 -6.20
C GLU A 38 9.75 -5.90 -6.78
N ASP A 39 8.92 -6.64 -6.06
CA ASP A 39 7.52 -6.81 -6.44
C ASP A 39 6.74 -5.49 -6.33
N GLY A 40 5.74 -5.35 -7.19
CA GLY A 40 4.84 -4.20 -7.22
C GLY A 40 3.49 -4.50 -6.59
N TYR A 41 2.80 -3.46 -6.15
CA TYR A 41 1.46 -3.53 -5.57
C TYR A 41 0.63 -2.35 -6.05
N SER A 42 -0.66 -2.56 -6.30
CA SER A 42 -1.63 -1.46 -6.43
C SER A 42 -2.34 -1.24 -5.12
N VAL A 43 -2.32 0.01 -4.67
CA VAL A 43 -2.89 0.42 -3.38
C VAL A 43 -4.02 1.42 -3.60
N GLU A 44 -5.22 1.04 -3.18
CA GLU A 44 -6.43 1.87 -3.21
C GLU A 44 -6.53 2.74 -1.94
N GLY A 45 -7.25 3.86 -2.04
CA GLY A 45 -7.53 4.75 -0.92
C GLY A 45 -6.50 5.86 -0.69
N LEU A 46 -5.44 5.87 -1.51
CA LEU A 46 -4.44 6.94 -1.52
C LEU A 46 -4.90 8.14 -2.36
N ILE A 47 -5.60 7.89 -3.46
CA ILE A 47 -6.19 8.90 -4.35
C ILE A 47 -7.66 8.59 -4.65
N ALA A 48 -8.39 9.58 -5.17
CA ALA A 48 -9.82 9.44 -5.42
C ALA A 48 -10.10 8.58 -6.66
N GLN A 49 -10.88 7.50 -6.48
CA GLN A 49 -11.39 6.62 -7.56
C GLN A 49 -10.31 5.94 -8.41
N ASP A 50 -9.10 5.76 -7.87
CA ASP A 50 -7.99 5.10 -8.57
C ASP A 50 -7.00 4.48 -7.56
N THR A 51 -6.03 3.73 -8.07
CA THR A 51 -4.96 3.08 -7.30
C THR A 51 -3.62 3.74 -7.55
N VAL A 52 -2.70 3.57 -6.61
CA VAL A 52 -1.29 3.95 -6.78
C VAL A 52 -0.43 2.70 -6.80
N GLU A 53 0.35 2.56 -7.87
CA GLU A 53 1.38 1.53 -7.99
C GLU A 53 2.59 1.87 -7.11
N VAL A 54 3.01 0.92 -6.29
CA VAL A 54 4.13 1.07 -5.35
C VAL A 54 4.99 -0.19 -5.31
N ALA A 55 6.30 -0.02 -5.09
CA ALA A 55 7.21 -1.13 -4.84
C ALA A 55 7.07 -1.66 -3.39
N GLU A 56 7.47 -2.92 -3.16
CA GLU A 56 7.45 -3.55 -1.83
C GLU A 56 8.12 -2.67 -0.75
N SER A 57 9.22 -1.99 -1.08
CA SER A 57 9.98 -1.11 -0.19
C SER A 57 9.26 0.20 0.18
N GLN A 58 8.26 0.61 -0.60
CA GLN A 58 7.51 1.86 -0.39
C GLN A 58 6.34 1.69 0.57
N ILE A 59 6.05 0.47 1.01
CA ILE A 59 4.94 0.15 1.90
C ILE A 59 5.37 -0.66 3.12
N GLN A 60 4.61 -0.53 4.19
CA GLN A 60 4.76 -1.34 5.40
C GLN A 60 3.41 -1.71 5.97
N PHE A 61 3.35 -2.86 6.65
CA PHE A 61 2.14 -3.34 7.28
C PHE A 61 1.76 -2.42 8.42
N ILE A 62 0.47 -2.09 8.50
CA ILE A 62 -0.09 -1.56 9.74
C ILE A 62 -0.82 -2.68 10.47
N LYS A 63 -0.50 -2.84 11.75
CA LYS A 63 -1.34 -3.64 12.65
C LYS A 63 -2.61 -2.85 12.89
N VAL A 64 -3.69 -3.24 12.23
CA VAL A 64 -5.01 -2.69 12.56
C VAL A 64 -5.42 -3.34 13.87
N GLU A 65 -5.39 -2.57 14.97
CA GLU A 65 -6.16 -2.93 16.15
C GLU A 65 -7.63 -2.86 15.75
N GLN A 66 -8.21 -4.02 15.44
CA GLN A 66 -9.63 -4.16 15.15
C GLN A 66 -10.39 -3.77 16.41
N ILE A 67 -10.91 -2.54 16.47
CA ILE A 67 -11.91 -2.18 17.48
C ILE A 67 -13.17 -2.93 17.07
N GLN A 68 -13.39 -4.08 17.70
CA GLN A 68 -14.57 -4.89 17.51
C GLN A 68 -15.76 -4.09 18.05
N GLU A 69 -16.51 -3.42 17.18
CA GLU A 69 -17.80 -2.83 17.55
C GLU A 69 -18.72 -3.97 18.01
N LYS A 70 -19.17 -3.86 19.26
CA LYS A 70 -19.88 -4.87 20.03
C LYS A 70 -21.38 -4.85 19.76
#